data_AF-A0A915DWX4-F1
#
_entry.id   AF-A0A915DWX4-F1
#
_cell.length_a   1.000
_cell.length_b   1.000
_cell.length_c   1.000
_cell.angle_alpha   90.00
_cell.angle_beta   90.00
_cell.angle_gamma   90.00
#
_symmetry.space_group_name_H-M   'P 1'
#
loop_
_entity.id
_entity.type
_entity.pdbx_description
1 polymer ?
#
loop_
_entity_poly.entity_id
_entity_poly.type
_entity_poly.pdbx_seq_one_letter_code
_entity_poly.pdbx_strand_id
1 'polypeptide(L)'
;MYLTITRLIQKSGQIRNVVNGKWTTTHYTQKPRENDPRWKDVDMTRVSDDYDVLIIGGGPAGMSTAIRLKQLAIEQDKEIRVCVVEKASEPVVSQLEGNGFSIRQEVKGESIAILTEKRRFPIPIFPGIPLANHGNYIVRLGHVVKWLAEKAEELGVEIYRE
;
A
#
# COMPACT_ATOMS: atom_id res chain seq x y z
N MET A 1 9.40 -43.99 -17.86
CA MET A 1 9.09 -42.78 -18.66
C MET A 1 9.86 -41.63 -18.01
N TYR A 2 11.03 -41.30 -18.56
CA TYR A 2 11.95 -40.31 -17.99
C TYR A 2 11.47 -38.90 -18.31
N LEU A 3 11.15 -38.10 -17.29
CA LEU A 3 10.84 -36.69 -17.43
C LEU A 3 12.15 -35.90 -17.30
N THR A 4 12.72 -35.51 -18.45
CA THR A 4 13.94 -34.70 -18.48
C THR A 4 13.61 -33.26 -18.08
N ILE A 5 14.05 -32.85 -16.89
CA ILE A 5 14.00 -31.45 -16.44
C ILE A 5 15.09 -30.69 -17.19
N THR A 6 14.77 -30.20 -18.38
CA THR A 6 15.67 -29.31 -19.13
C THR A 6 14.99 -27.95 -19.28
N ARG A 7 15.65 -26.93 -18.71
CA ARG A 7 15.39 -25.49 -18.84
C ARG A 7 14.16 -24.95 -18.11
N LEU A 8 14.44 -24.27 -16.99
CA LEU A 8 13.95 -22.90 -16.76
C LEU A 8 14.77 -22.22 -15.66
N ILE A 9 16.10 -22.23 -15.81
CA ILE A 9 16.90 -21.12 -15.27
C ILE A 9 16.86 -20.05 -16.36
N GLN A 10 15.82 -19.22 -16.34
CA GLN A 10 15.89 -17.92 -16.99
C GLN A 10 16.99 -17.18 -16.22
N LYS A 11 18.21 -17.19 -16.77
CA LYS A 11 19.22 -16.19 -16.41
C LYS A 11 18.51 -14.85 -16.56
N SER A 12 18.27 -14.16 -15.44
CA SER A 12 17.83 -12.77 -15.46
C SER A 12 18.82 -12.03 -16.36
N GLY A 13 18.35 -11.72 -17.58
CA GLY A 13 19.14 -10.94 -18.51
C GLY A 13 19.55 -9.67 -17.80
N GLN A 14 20.84 -9.33 -17.86
CA GLN A 14 21.32 -8.04 -17.42
C GLN A 14 20.42 -6.99 -18.07
N ILE A 15 19.72 -6.18 -17.28
CA ILE A 15 18.89 -5.07 -17.79
C ILE A 15 19.88 -4.10 -18.45
N ARG A 16 20.12 -4.28 -19.75
CA ARG A 16 20.98 -3.40 -20.52
C ARG A 16 20.18 -2.13 -20.76
N ASN A 17 20.45 -1.09 -19.97
CA ASN A 17 19.81 0.23 -20.01
C ASN A 17 20.02 1.02 -21.32
N VAL A 18 20.39 0.33 -22.41
CA VAL A 18 20.74 0.91 -23.70
C VAL A 18 20.07 0.08 -24.81
N VAL A 19 19.10 0.69 -25.50
CA VAL A 19 18.45 0.14 -26.68
C VAL A 19 18.89 0.99 -27.88
N ASN A 20 19.44 0.38 -28.93
CA ASN A 20 19.92 1.08 -30.14
C ASN A 20 20.94 2.20 -29.86
N GLY A 21 21.85 1.99 -28.91
CA GLY A 21 22.86 3.00 -28.54
C GLY A 21 22.31 4.22 -27.80
N LYS A 22 21.01 4.24 -27.49
CA LYS A 22 20.36 5.29 -26.70
C LYS A 22 20.00 4.77 -25.32
N TRP A 23 20.29 5.58 -24.31
CA TRP A 23 19.83 5.33 -22.96
C TRP A 23 18.31 5.40 -22.90
N THR A 24 17.66 4.32 -22.48
CA THR A 24 16.20 4.33 -22.25
C THR A 24 15.87 5.06 -20.95
N THR A 25 16.81 5.09 -19.99
CA THR A 25 16.59 5.68 -18.66
C THR A 25 17.08 7.12 -18.58
N THR A 26 16.18 8.02 -18.17
CA THR A 26 16.44 9.45 -17.90
C THR A 26 16.21 9.81 -16.43
N HIS A 27 15.77 8.85 -15.61
CA HIS A 27 15.46 9.10 -14.21
C HIS A 27 16.69 9.58 -13.43
N TYR A 28 16.50 10.59 -12.59
CA TYR A 28 17.58 11.30 -11.92
C TYR A 28 18.38 10.43 -10.93
N THR A 29 17.81 9.32 -10.47
CA THR A 29 18.54 8.33 -9.63
C THR A 29 19.61 7.57 -10.42
N GLN A 30 19.45 7.45 -11.74
CA GLN A 30 20.43 6.79 -12.62
C GLN A 30 21.29 7.82 -13.36
N LYS A 31 20.74 9.02 -13.59
CA LYS A 31 21.44 10.15 -14.21
C LYS A 31 21.32 11.37 -13.29
N PRO A 32 22.22 11.52 -12.31
CA PRO A 32 22.17 12.60 -11.34
C PRO A 32 22.08 13.97 -12.01
N ARG A 33 21.16 14.81 -11.54
CA ARG A 33 20.89 16.15 -12.11
C ARG A 33 22.09 17.09 -12.00
N GLU A 34 22.90 16.90 -10.97
CA GLU A 34 24.14 17.67 -10.69
C GLU A 34 25.14 17.61 -11.86
N ASN A 35 25.17 16.48 -12.57
CA ASN A 35 26.09 16.25 -13.69
C ASN A 35 25.50 16.65 -15.05
N ASP A 36 24.28 17.17 -15.07
CA ASP A 36 23.54 17.46 -16.29
C ASP A 36 23.47 18.97 -16.53
N PRO A 37 24.08 19.49 -17.62
CA PRO A 37 24.08 20.93 -17.93
C PRO A 37 22.70 21.58 -17.97
N ARG A 38 21.63 20.79 -18.19
CA ARG A 38 20.24 21.26 -18.22
C ARG A 38 19.72 21.74 -16.86
N TRP A 39 20.41 21.42 -15.76
CA TRP A 39 19.97 21.73 -14.39
C TRP A 39 20.84 22.80 -13.70
N LYS A 40 21.81 23.39 -14.39
CA LYS A 40 22.78 24.34 -13.79
C LYS A 40 22.15 25.57 -13.14
N ASP A 41 21.08 26.07 -13.74
CA ASP A 41 20.41 27.31 -13.31
C ASP A 41 19.14 27.04 -12.48
N VAL A 42 18.89 25.76 -12.12
CA VAL A 42 17.72 25.37 -11.31
C VAL A 42 18.12 25.37 -9.84
N ASP A 43 17.46 26.23 -9.05
CA ASP A 43 17.58 26.18 -7.60
C ASP A 43 16.94 24.88 -7.07
N MET A 44 17.77 24.06 -6.41
CA MET A 44 17.38 22.76 -5.86
C MET A 44 17.10 22.82 -4.35
N THR A 45 17.07 24.02 -3.77
CA THR A 45 16.77 24.23 -2.35
C THR A 45 15.38 23.69 -2.01
N ARG A 46 15.29 22.89 -0.94
CA ARG A 46 14.05 22.28 -0.46
C ARG A 46 13.63 22.93 0.85
N VAL A 47 12.32 23.12 1.01
CA VAL A 47 11.74 23.47 2.31
C VAL A 47 11.74 22.22 3.18
N SER A 48 12.07 22.39 4.46
CA SER A 48 12.02 21.34 5.47
C SER A 48 11.04 21.73 6.58
N ASP A 49 10.42 20.73 7.18
CA ASP A 49 9.53 20.86 8.34
C ASP A 49 9.82 19.72 9.31
N ASP A 50 9.65 19.96 10.61
CA ASP A 50 10.06 19.05 11.68
C ASP A 50 8.86 18.30 12.27
N TYR A 51 9.01 16.98 12.42
CA TYR A 51 8.02 16.07 12.98
C TYR A 51 8.68 15.08 13.94
N ASP A 52 7.98 14.68 14.99
CA ASP A 52 8.47 13.64 15.91
C ASP A 52 8.43 12.27 15.23
N VAL A 53 7.38 12.02 14.43
CA VAL A 53 7.21 10.78 13.69
C VAL A 53 6.74 11.08 12.27
N LEU A 54 7.52 10.63 11.28
CA LEU A 54 7.16 10.62 9.88
C LEU A 54 6.85 9.19 9.41
N ILE A 55 5.67 8.98 8.86
CA ILE A 55 5.19 7.70 8.34
C ILE A 55 5.09 7.80 6.82
N ILE A 56 5.76 6.89 6.12
CA ILE A 56 5.72 6.81 4.65
C ILE A 56 4.74 5.71 4.25
N GLY A 57 3.63 6.11 3.63
CA GLY A 57 2.54 5.24 3.19
C GLY A 57 1.30 5.36 4.08
N GLY A 58 0.23 5.92 3.52
CA GLY A 58 -1.10 6.07 4.09
C GLY A 58 -2.02 4.86 3.89
N GLY A 59 -1.45 3.65 3.84
CA GLY A 59 -2.22 2.40 3.82
C GLY A 59 -2.79 2.01 5.19
N PRO A 60 -3.41 0.82 5.34
CA PRO A 60 -4.01 0.40 6.61
C PRO A 60 -2.99 0.33 7.75
N ALA A 61 -1.75 -0.10 7.46
CA ALA A 61 -0.68 -0.17 8.46
C ALA A 61 -0.20 1.21 8.91
N GLY A 62 0.02 2.13 7.96
CA GLY A 62 0.47 3.50 8.27
C GLY A 62 -0.57 4.28 9.06
N MET A 63 -1.83 4.22 8.64
CA MET A 63 -2.93 4.87 9.37
C MET A 63 -3.13 4.26 10.77
N SER A 64 -3.08 2.92 10.89
CA SER A 64 -3.19 2.27 12.22
C SER A 64 -2.06 2.70 13.15
N THR A 65 -0.84 2.83 12.62
CA THR A 65 0.33 3.30 13.38
C THR A 65 0.13 4.74 13.84
N ALA A 66 -0.28 5.64 12.94
CA ALA A 66 -0.50 7.05 13.24
C ALA A 66 -1.57 7.25 14.33
N ILE A 67 -2.72 6.57 14.16
CA ILE A 67 -3.83 6.58 15.13
C ILE A 67 -3.34 6.08 16.48
N ARG A 68 -2.66 4.92 16.53
CA ARG A 68 -2.24 4.34 17.80
C ARG A 68 -1.19 5.19 18.51
N LEU A 69 -0.29 5.83 17.76
CA LEU A 69 0.68 6.77 18.32
C LEU A 69 0.00 7.96 18.99
N LYS A 70 -0.96 8.60 18.30
CA LYS A 70 -1.73 9.71 18.89
C LYS A 70 -2.54 9.28 20.10
N GLN A 71 -3.19 8.12 20.05
CA GLN A 71 -3.92 7.57 21.20
C GLN A 71 -2.99 7.38 22.41
N LEU A 72 -1.82 6.74 22.22
CA LEU A 72 -0.83 6.54 23.28
C LEU A 72 -0.27 7.87 23.81
N ALA A 73 -0.10 8.87 22.95
CA ALA A 73 0.35 10.19 23.34
C ALA A 73 -0.68 10.90 24.22
N ILE A 74 -1.96 10.84 23.85
CA ILE A 74 -3.08 11.35 24.66
C ILE A 74 -3.15 10.61 26.02
N GLU A 75 -3.03 9.28 26.01
CA GLU A 75 -3.02 8.45 27.24
C GLU A 75 -1.87 8.82 28.19
N GLN A 76 -0.73 9.26 27.64
CA GLN A 76 0.48 9.62 28.41
C GLN A 76 0.63 11.12 28.65
N ASP A 77 -0.36 11.94 28.28
CA ASP A 77 -0.32 13.40 28.34
C ASP A 77 0.93 13.99 27.65
N LYS A 78 1.24 13.47 26.45
CA LYS A 78 2.34 13.91 25.60
C LYS A 78 1.80 14.52 24.32
N GLU A 79 2.36 15.66 23.95
CA GLU A 79 2.15 16.23 22.63
C GLU A 79 3.20 15.67 21.66
N ILE A 80 2.75 15.05 20.57
CA ILE A 80 3.62 14.59 19.48
C ILE A 80 3.06 15.04 18.13
N ARG A 81 3.93 15.44 17.22
CA ARG A 81 3.60 15.79 15.84
C ARG A 81 3.85 14.59 14.94
N VAL A 82 2.77 14.06 14.36
CA VAL A 82 2.81 12.85 13.51
C VAL A 82 2.37 13.22 12.11
N CYS A 83 3.22 12.92 11.13
CA CYS A 83 2.96 13.14 9.71
C CYS A 83 2.89 11.82 8.95
N VAL A 84 1.92 11.72 8.04
CA VAL A 84 1.78 10.61 7.10
C VAL A 84 1.90 11.17 5.69
N VAL A 85 2.81 10.60 4.88
CA VAL A 85 2.96 10.95 3.46
C VAL A 85 2.49 9.78 2.60
N GLU A 86 1.52 10.04 1.73
CA GLU A 86 0.96 9.07 0.78
C GLU A 86 1.07 9.58 -0.66
N LYS A 87 1.41 8.66 -1.58
CA LYS A 87 1.61 8.94 -3.00
C LYS A 87 0.30 8.83 -3.81
N ALA A 88 -0.64 8.03 -3.33
CA ALA A 88 -1.92 7.87 -3.99
C ALA A 88 -2.76 9.12 -3.79
N SER A 89 -3.23 9.71 -4.89
CA SER A 89 -4.33 10.67 -4.86
C SER A 89 -5.56 9.99 -4.26
N GLU A 90 -6.34 10.75 -3.50
CA GLU A 90 -7.45 10.20 -2.72
C GLU A 90 -8.37 9.34 -3.62
N PRO A 91 -8.68 8.09 -3.26
CA PRO A 91 -9.57 7.29 -4.05
C PRO A 91 -10.95 7.96 -4.06
N VAL A 92 -11.43 8.35 -5.25
CA VAL A 92 -12.80 8.84 -5.44
C VAL A 92 -13.74 7.68 -5.14
N VAL A 93 -14.16 7.60 -3.89
CA VAL A 93 -15.14 6.65 -3.39
C VAL A 93 -16.45 7.41 -3.26
N SER A 94 -17.47 6.98 -4.02
CA SER A 94 -18.83 7.50 -3.84
C SER A 94 -19.24 7.33 -2.38
N GLN A 95 -19.65 8.43 -1.77
CA GLN A 95 -19.95 8.58 -0.34
C GLN A 95 -20.66 7.35 0.23
N LEU A 96 -20.06 6.75 1.26
CA LEU A 96 -20.80 5.88 2.16
C LEU A 96 -21.61 6.79 3.07
N GLU A 97 -22.93 6.86 2.86
CA GLU A 97 -23.81 7.54 3.80
C GLU A 97 -23.78 6.83 5.16
N GLY A 98 -23.38 7.55 6.21
CA GLY A 98 -23.46 7.12 7.61
C GLY A 98 -22.19 7.35 8.43
N ASN A 99 -22.35 7.83 9.66
CA ASN A 99 -21.30 8.21 10.63
C ASN A 99 -20.46 7.03 11.19
N GLY A 100 -20.13 6.04 10.37
CA GLY A 100 -19.31 4.92 10.79
C GLY A 100 -19.00 4.00 9.62
N PHE A 101 -17.74 3.57 9.54
CA PHE A 101 -17.33 2.56 8.58
C PHE A 101 -18.10 1.27 8.86
N SER A 102 -19.10 1.05 8.02
CA SER A 102 -20.09 0.00 8.18
C SER A 102 -19.50 -1.34 7.71
N ILE A 103 -18.57 -1.91 8.48
CA ILE A 103 -18.12 -3.30 8.30
C ILE A 103 -19.27 -4.21 8.71
N ARG A 104 -20.26 -4.37 7.84
CA ARG A 104 -21.46 -5.17 8.15
C ARG A 104 -21.48 -6.52 7.47
N GLN A 105 -20.67 -6.73 6.44
CA GLN A 105 -20.72 -7.96 5.67
C GLN A 105 -19.77 -9.02 6.26
N GLU A 106 -20.26 -9.74 7.26
CA GLU A 106 -19.60 -10.95 7.76
C GLU A 106 -19.55 -12.02 6.65
N VAL A 107 -18.47 -12.81 6.63
CA VAL A 107 -18.34 -13.96 5.74
C VAL A 107 -19.29 -15.06 6.20
N LYS A 108 -20.40 -15.24 5.47
CA LYS A 108 -21.42 -16.28 5.77
C LYS A 108 -21.05 -17.67 5.26
N GLY A 109 -20.10 -17.74 4.33
CA GLY A 109 -19.72 -18.98 3.70
C GLY A 109 -18.55 -18.77 2.76
N GLU A 110 -17.85 -19.86 2.50
CA GLU A 110 -16.63 -19.89 1.73
C GLU A 110 -16.59 -21.17 0.90
N SER A 111 -15.91 -21.11 -0.24
CA SER A 111 -15.76 -22.28 -1.09
C SER A 111 -14.48 -22.19 -1.89
N ILE A 112 -13.75 -23.30 -1.94
CA ILE A 112 -12.57 -23.47 -2.77
C ILE A 112 -12.90 -24.55 -3.78
N ALA A 113 -12.41 -24.42 -5.00
CA ALA A 113 -12.61 -25.43 -6.03
C ALA A 113 -11.46 -25.48 -7.01
N ILE A 114 -11.22 -26.68 -7.57
CA ILE A 114 -10.36 -26.87 -8.73
C ILE A 114 -11.22 -26.70 -9.99
N LEU A 115 -10.74 -25.88 -10.92
CA LEU A 115 -11.43 -25.62 -12.18
C LEU A 115 -10.77 -26.43 -13.31
N THR A 116 -11.59 -27.03 -14.16
CA THR A 116 -11.19 -27.50 -15.50
C THR A 116 -11.92 -26.67 -16.54
N GLU A 117 -11.59 -26.82 -17.83
CA GLU A 117 -12.22 -26.07 -18.91
C GLU A 117 -13.76 -26.09 -18.86
N LYS A 118 -14.35 -27.19 -18.38
CA LYS A 118 -15.80 -27.40 -18.38
C LYS A 118 -16.42 -27.67 -17.00
N ARG A 119 -15.63 -27.78 -15.93
CA ARG A 119 -16.13 -28.24 -14.63
C ARG A 119 -15.49 -27.51 -13.45
N ARG A 120 -16.20 -27.54 -12.32
CA ARG A 120 -15.76 -27.06 -11.00
C ARG A 120 -15.84 -28.22 -10.00
N PHE A 121 -14.72 -28.57 -9.40
CA PHE A 121 -14.62 -29.61 -8.36
C PHE A 121 -14.42 -28.95 -7.00
N PRO A 122 -15.44 -28.90 -6.11
CA PRO A 122 -15.31 -28.27 -4.81
C PRO A 122 -14.34 -29.05 -3.91
N ILE A 123 -13.48 -28.32 -3.19
CA ILE A 123 -12.62 -28.86 -2.15
C ILE A 123 -13.33 -28.61 -0.80
N PRO A 124 -13.48 -29.64 0.06
CA PRO A 124 -14.10 -29.46 1.36
C PRO A 124 -13.26 -28.54 2.26
N ILE A 125 -13.94 -27.61 2.93
CA ILE A 125 -13.34 -26.66 3.87
C ILE A 125 -13.67 -27.14 5.29
N PHE A 126 -12.63 -27.34 6.11
CA PHE A 126 -12.76 -27.73 7.51
C PHE A 126 -12.13 -26.66 8.41
N PRO A 127 -12.62 -26.49 9.66
CA PRO A 127 -11.98 -25.60 10.62
C PRO A 127 -10.49 -25.94 10.81
N GLY A 128 -9.63 -24.92 10.80
CA GLY A 128 -8.18 -25.08 10.97
C GLY A 128 -7.37 -25.08 9.67
N ILE A 129 -8.01 -25.02 8.49
CA ILE A 129 -7.28 -24.76 7.24
C ILE A 129 -7.01 -23.25 7.08
N PRO A 130 -5.88 -22.84 6.47
CA PRO A 130 -5.52 -21.42 6.33
C PRO A 130 -6.50 -20.56 5.53
N LEU A 131 -7.37 -21.19 4.75
CA LEU A 131 -8.36 -20.53 3.90
C LEU A 131 -9.75 -20.47 4.55
N ALA A 132 -9.87 -20.81 5.84
CA ALA A 132 -11.08 -20.63 6.61
C ALA A 132 -11.22 -19.17 7.07
N ASN A 133 -12.38 -18.57 6.81
CA ASN A 133 -12.66 -17.14 7.01
C ASN A 133 -13.71 -16.88 8.10
N HIS A 134 -13.92 -17.84 9.00
CA HIS A 134 -14.82 -17.65 10.13
C HIS A 134 -14.37 -16.46 11.00
N GLY A 135 -15.30 -15.53 11.29
CA GLY A 135 -15.01 -14.30 12.03
C GLY A 135 -14.43 -13.15 11.20
N ASN A 136 -14.18 -13.35 9.91
CA ASN A 136 -13.71 -12.29 9.00
C ASN A 136 -14.87 -11.52 8.35
N TYR A 137 -14.53 -10.36 7.80
CA TYR A 137 -15.46 -9.47 7.10
C TYR A 137 -15.03 -9.20 5.66
N ILE A 138 -16.00 -9.05 4.77
CA ILE A 138 -15.79 -8.63 3.39
C ILE A 138 -15.81 -7.10 3.36
N VAL A 139 -14.69 -6.49 2.97
CA VAL A 139 -14.52 -5.04 2.97
C VAL A 139 -13.94 -4.52 1.65
N ARG A 140 -14.23 -3.26 1.35
CA ARG A 140 -13.48 -2.49 0.34
C ARG A 140 -12.31 -1.81 1.03
N LEU A 141 -11.10 -2.31 0.83
CA LEU A 141 -9.91 -1.82 1.56
C LEU A 141 -9.70 -0.31 1.40
N GLY A 142 -9.94 0.26 0.21
CA GLY A 142 -9.85 1.70 0.01
C GLY A 142 -10.82 2.52 0.88
N HIS A 143 -12.02 1.99 1.16
CA HIS A 143 -12.98 2.65 2.05
C HIS A 143 -12.55 2.53 3.52
N VAL A 144 -11.97 1.37 3.91
CA VAL A 144 -11.38 1.19 5.25
C VAL A 144 -10.30 2.24 5.48
N VAL A 145 -9.38 2.38 4.53
CA VAL A 145 -8.24 3.29 4.62
C VAL A 145 -8.69 4.74 4.64
N LYS A 146 -9.69 5.11 3.83
CA LYS A 146 -10.28 6.45 3.87
C LYS A 146 -10.87 6.77 5.25
N TRP A 147 -11.66 5.86 5.82
CA TRP A 147 -12.20 6.05 7.16
C TRP A 147 -11.12 6.12 8.24
N LEU A 148 -10.07 5.30 8.13
CA LEU A 148 -8.92 5.40 9.04
C LEU A 148 -8.22 6.76 8.91
N ALA A 149 -8.12 7.32 7.70
CA ALA A 149 -7.54 8.64 7.48
C ALA A 149 -8.37 9.74 8.17
N GLU A 150 -9.71 9.71 8.04
CA GLU A 150 -10.62 10.62 8.75
C GLU A 150 -10.42 10.54 10.26
N LYS A 151 -10.28 9.32 10.81
CA LYS A 151 -10.01 9.10 12.24
C LYS A 151 -8.62 9.56 12.69
N ALA A 152 -7.62 9.43 11.82
CA ALA A 152 -6.28 9.93 12.09
C ALA A 152 -6.27 11.47 12.10
N GLU A 153 -6.94 12.13 11.14
CA GLU A 153 -7.08 13.58 11.08
C GLU A 153 -7.85 14.13 12.30
N GLU A 154 -8.91 13.46 12.75
CA GLU A 154 -9.63 13.80 13.99
C GLU A 154 -8.71 13.76 15.24
N LEU A 155 -7.68 12.92 15.25
CA LEU A 155 -6.67 12.82 16.32
C LEU A 155 -5.48 13.80 16.12
N GLY A 156 -5.55 14.69 15.13
CA GLY A 156 -4.51 15.67 14.83
C GLY A 156 -3.28 15.08 14.16
N VAL A 157 -3.42 13.98 13.40
CA VAL A 157 -2.38 13.51 12.47
C VAL A 157 -2.39 14.38 11.22
N GLU A 158 -1.23 14.82 10.77
CA GLU A 158 -1.08 15.57 9.52
C GLU A 158 -0.89 14.59 8.36
N ILE A 159 -1.82 14.58 7.39
CA ILE A 159 -1.79 13.64 6.26
C ILE A 159 -1.56 14.42 4.96
N TYR A 160 -0.40 14.18 4.34
CA TYR A 160 -0.05 14.73 3.04
C TYR A 160 -0.27 13.69 1.96
N ARG A 161 -1.09 14.06 0.97
CA ARG A 161 -1.43 13.25 -0.20
C ARG A 161 -0.87 14.01 -1.41
N GLU A 162 0.18 13.48 -2.04
CA GLU A 162 0.77 14.05 -3.26
C GLU A 162 0.18 13.45 -4.54
#